data_AF-A0A821WQ34-F1
#
_entry.id   AF-A0A821WQ34-F1
#
_cell.length_a   1.000
_cell.length_b   1.000
_cell.length_c   1.000
_cell.angle_alpha   90.00
_cell.angle_beta   90.00
_cell.angle_gamma   90.00
#
_symmetry.space_group_name_H-M   'P 1'
#
loop_
_entity.id
_entity.type
_entity.pdbx_description
1 polymer ?
#
loop_
_entity_poly.entity_id
_entity_poly.type
_entity_poly.pdbx_seq_one_letter_code
_entity_poly.pdbx_strand_id
1 'polypeptide(L)'
;MLTDDSVPTNRGYCTSNKAATSSNVKFKQTRKYEPKIFLLRTASAKTHFTFNNKLDIQHNGVGMGAPLAPIIAEVFMANLETTLMNQLNDVGVCE
;
A
#
# COMPACT_ATOMS: atom_id res chain seq x y z
N MET A 1 25.74 20.07 -27.35
CA MET A 1 26.50 19.27 -26.36
C MET A 1 25.43 18.56 -25.52
N LEU A 2 24.93 17.35 -25.85
CA LEU A 2 25.62 16.05 -26.03
C LEU A 2 26.55 15.80 -24.83
N THR A 3 26.41 14.79 -23.97
CA THR A 3 25.96 13.38 -24.11
C THR A 3 25.72 12.77 -22.71
N ASP A 4 24.70 11.90 -22.54
CA ASP A 4 24.77 10.41 -22.31
C ASP A 4 25.37 10.00 -20.94
N ASP A 5 24.84 9.07 -20.13
CA ASP A 5 24.36 7.72 -20.37
C ASP A 5 23.59 7.19 -19.12
N SER A 6 22.80 6.13 -19.32
CA SER A 6 22.51 5.02 -18.37
C SER A 6 21.07 4.83 -17.82
N VAL A 7 20.43 3.81 -18.42
CA VAL A 7 19.65 2.70 -17.83
C VAL A 7 18.18 2.60 -18.32
N PRO A 8 17.87 1.61 -19.18
CA PRO A 8 16.50 1.31 -19.58
C PRO A 8 15.84 0.45 -18.50
N THR A 9 14.91 0.99 -17.73
CA THR A 9 14.00 0.14 -16.93
C THR A 9 12.73 -0.13 -17.71
N ASN A 10 12.84 -1.19 -18.50
CA ASN A 10 11.75 -1.93 -19.10
C ASN A 10 10.84 -2.48 -17.97
N ARG A 11 9.84 -1.70 -17.53
CA ARG A 11 8.64 -2.24 -16.89
C ARG A 11 7.45 -1.81 -17.71
N GLY A 12 7.15 -2.63 -18.73
CA GLY A 12 5.87 -2.59 -19.40
C GLY A 12 4.75 -2.70 -18.37
N TYR A 13 3.92 -1.67 -18.29
CA TYR A 13 2.54 -1.85 -17.91
C TYR A 13 1.69 -1.57 -19.14
N CYS A 14 1.50 -2.63 -19.91
CA CYS A 14 0.57 -2.64 -21.02
C CYS A 14 -0.84 -2.36 -20.49
N THR A 15 -1.47 -1.42 -21.18
CA THR A 15 -2.90 -1.17 -21.21
C THR A 15 -3.69 -2.45 -21.47
N SER A 16 -4.71 -2.70 -20.67
CA SER A 16 -5.93 -3.35 -21.17
C SER A 16 -7.11 -2.97 -20.30
N ASN A 17 -7.97 -2.14 -20.87
CA ASN A 17 -9.34 -1.94 -20.41
C ASN A 17 -10.02 -3.31 -20.35
N LYS A 18 -10.39 -3.76 -19.15
CA LYS A 18 -11.42 -4.79 -18.99
C LYS A 18 -12.66 -4.11 -18.42
N ALA A 19 -13.72 -4.18 -19.22
CA ALA A 19 -15.05 -3.66 -18.95
C ALA A 19 -15.48 -3.94 -17.51
N ALA A 20 -15.95 -2.89 -16.82
CA ALA A 20 -16.60 -3.01 -15.53
C ALA A 20 -17.98 -3.66 -15.73
N THR A 21 -18.02 -4.99 -15.78
CA THR A 21 -19.27 -5.73 -15.69
C THR A 21 -19.79 -5.60 -14.26
N SER A 22 -20.91 -4.88 -14.12
CA SER A 22 -21.70 -4.77 -12.89
C SER A 22 -22.11 -6.17 -12.44
N SER A 23 -21.27 -6.79 -11.61
CA SER A 23 -21.58 -8.04 -10.94
C SER A 23 -22.10 -7.70 -9.55
N ASN A 24 -23.35 -8.09 -9.30
CA ASN A 24 -23.99 -8.04 -7.99
C ASN A 24 -23.12 -8.82 -6.97
N VAL A 25 -22.27 -8.11 -6.24
CA VAL A 25 -21.51 -8.69 -5.14
C VAL A 25 -22.50 -8.94 -4.00
N LYS A 26 -23.01 -10.17 -3.92
CA LYS A 26 -23.76 -10.65 -2.75
C LYS A 26 -22.82 -10.62 -1.54
N PHE A 27 -22.95 -9.57 -0.73
CA PHE A 27 -22.30 -9.49 0.58
C PHE A 27 -22.86 -10.59 1.48
N LYS A 28 -22.07 -11.65 1.72
CA LYS A 28 -22.35 -12.62 2.77
C LYS A 28 -21.86 -12.04 4.11
N GLN A 29 -22.78 -11.57 4.94
CA GLN A 29 -22.64 -11.43 6.40
C GLN A 29 -22.21 -12.82 6.95
N THR A 30 -21.26 -13.04 7.87
CA THR A 30 -21.10 -12.48 9.22
C THR A 30 -19.69 -12.83 9.76
N ARG A 31 -18.89 -11.83 10.11
CA ARG A 31 -17.96 -11.93 11.25
C ARG A 31 -18.23 -10.69 12.10
N LYS A 32 -18.55 -10.87 13.39
CA LYS A 32 -18.66 -9.79 14.38
C LYS A 32 -17.29 -9.13 14.50
N TYR A 33 -16.96 -8.23 13.59
CA TYR A 33 -15.83 -7.34 13.75
C TYR A 33 -16.31 -6.15 14.56
N GLU A 34 -15.55 -5.78 15.59
CA GLU A 34 -15.69 -4.48 16.24
C GLU A 34 -15.75 -3.40 15.14
N PRO A 35 -16.76 -2.51 15.15
CA PRO A 35 -17.00 -1.57 14.05
C PRO A 35 -15.77 -0.71 13.72
N LYS A 36 -14.93 -0.43 14.72
CA LYS A 36 -13.67 0.29 14.58
C LYS A 36 -12.62 -0.48 13.75
N ILE A 37 -12.50 -1.78 13.97
CA ILE A 37 -11.55 -2.65 13.23
C ILE A 37 -12.00 -2.76 11.78
N PHE A 38 -13.30 -2.93 11.55
CA PHE A 38 -13.87 -2.96 10.21
C PHE A 38 -13.60 -1.65 9.45
N LEU A 39 -13.79 -0.50 10.12
CA LEU A 39 -13.56 0.82 9.53
C LEU A 39 -12.08 1.02 9.18
N LEU A 40 -11.16 0.73 10.12
CA LEU A 40 -9.72 0.83 9.90
C LEU A 40 -9.27 -0.03 8.72
N ARG A 41 -9.75 -1.27 8.65
CA ARG A 41 -9.42 -2.19 7.56
C ARG A 41 -9.93 -1.67 6.22
N THR A 42 -11.15 -1.14 6.19
CA THR A 42 -11.75 -0.63 4.95
C THR A 42 -11.04 0.64 4.48
N ALA A 43 -10.75 1.57 5.41
CA ALA A 43 -10.06 2.82 5.11
C ALA A 43 -8.61 2.62 4.65
N SER A 44 -7.94 1.58 5.14
CA SER A 44 -6.52 1.31 4.83
C SER A 44 -6.31 0.37 3.64
N ALA A 45 -7.34 -0.37 3.19
CA ALA A 45 -7.17 -1.41 2.16
C ALA A 45 -7.15 -0.88 0.72
N LYS A 46 -7.83 0.24 0.43
CA LYS A 46 -7.90 0.84 -0.92
C LYS A 46 -7.99 2.35 -0.81
N THR A 47 -6.85 3.02 -0.91
CA THR A 47 -6.80 4.48 -0.97
C THR A 47 -6.89 4.91 -2.43
N HIS A 48 -7.92 5.69 -2.76
CA HIS A 48 -8.09 6.30 -4.07
C HIS A 48 -7.50 7.71 -4.01
N PHE A 49 -6.75 8.11 -5.02
CA PHE A 49 -6.21 9.45 -5.15
C PHE A 49 -6.30 9.92 -6.59
N THR A 50 -6.29 11.24 -6.78
CA THR A 50 -6.31 11.84 -8.12
C THR A 50 -4.96 12.44 -8.43
N PHE A 51 -4.39 12.07 -9.57
CA PHE A 51 -3.15 12.63 -10.08
C PHE A 51 -3.25 12.84 -11.58
N ASN A 52 -2.87 14.03 -12.07
CA ASN A 52 -2.94 14.38 -13.50
C ASN A 52 -4.31 14.07 -14.14
N ASN A 53 -5.40 14.46 -13.46
CA ASN A 53 -6.78 14.21 -13.86
C ASN A 53 -7.15 12.73 -14.07
N LYS A 54 -6.37 11.80 -13.52
CA LYS A 54 -6.65 10.37 -13.49
C LYS A 54 -6.88 9.92 -12.06
N LEU A 55 -7.82 8.98 -11.89
CA LEU A 55 -8.12 8.36 -10.62
C LEU A 55 -7.32 7.07 -10.50
N ASP A 56 -6.40 7.05 -9.55
CA ASP A 56 -5.51 5.94 -9.29
C ASP A 56 -5.85 5.27 -7.94
N ILE A 57 -5.44 4.01 -7.80
CA ILE A 57 -5.65 3.21 -6.59
C ILE A 57 -4.31 2.80 -6.04
N GLN A 58 -4.03 3.16 -4.79
CA GLN A 58 -2.87 2.68 -4.07
C GLN A 58 -3.11 1.24 -3.60
N HIS A 59 -2.28 0.31 -4.08
CA HIS A 59 -2.33 -1.09 -3.68
C HIS A 59 -1.46 -1.39 -2.44
N ASN A 60 -0.38 -0.63 -2.24
CA ASN A 60 0.61 -0.88 -1.19
C ASN A 60 0.87 0.39 -0.37
N GLY A 61 0.96 0.21 0.95
CA GLY A 61 1.21 1.30 1.90
C GLY A 61 -0.06 2.02 2.32
N VAL A 62 0.11 3.17 2.98
CA VAL A 62 -0.97 4.04 3.42
C VAL A 62 -0.97 5.31 2.57
N GLY A 63 -2.16 5.88 2.34
CA GLY A 63 -2.31 7.14 1.61
C GLY A 63 -1.48 8.26 2.23
N MET A 64 -0.63 8.89 1.42
CA MET A 64 0.13 10.05 1.87
C MET A 64 -0.83 11.19 2.23
N GLY A 65 -0.64 11.78 3.41
CA GLY A 65 -1.53 12.82 3.95
C GLY A 65 -2.79 12.29 4.63
N ALA A 66 -3.00 10.97 4.71
CA ALA A 66 -4.06 10.44 5.55
C ALA A 66 -3.72 10.72 7.03
N PRO A 67 -4.68 11.20 7.85
CA PRO A 67 -4.42 11.55 9.24
C PRO A 67 -3.97 10.35 10.10
N LEU A 68 -4.33 9.14 9.68
CA LEU A 68 -3.94 7.89 10.34
C LEU A 68 -2.62 7.32 9.83
N ALA A 69 -2.04 7.86 8.73
CA ALA A 69 -0.83 7.32 8.14
C ALA A 69 0.38 7.31 9.09
N PRO A 70 0.66 8.38 9.86
CA PRO A 70 1.81 8.38 10.78
C PRO A 70 1.70 7.28 11.84
N ILE A 71 0.51 7.12 12.45
CA ILE A 71 0.27 6.12 13.50
C ILE A 71 0.39 4.70 12.95
N ILE A 72 -0.17 4.44 11.76
CA ILE A 72 -0.07 3.11 11.13
C ILE A 72 1.39 2.81 10.76
N ALA A 73 2.14 3.81 10.26
CA ALA A 73 3.54 3.66 9.95
C ALA A 73 4.39 3.36 11.20
N GLU A 74 4.15 4.05 12.31
CA GLU A 74 4.83 3.81 13.58
C GLU A 74 4.60 2.38 14.09
N VAL A 75 3.35 1.92 14.14
CA VAL A 75 3.02 0.55 14.57
C VAL A 75 3.66 -0.50 13.65
N PHE A 76 3.65 -0.24 12.33
CA PHE A 76 4.27 -1.13 11.36
C PHE A 76 5.79 -1.21 11.54
N MET A 77 6.46 -0.06 11.72
CA MET A 77 7.91 0.01 11.93
C MET A 77 8.32 -0.64 13.25
N ALA A 78 7.61 -0.38 14.35
CA ALA A 78 7.89 -1.01 15.65
C ALA A 78 7.76 -2.54 15.58
N ASN A 79 6.78 -3.05 14.82
CA ASN A 79 6.63 -4.48 14.58
C ASN A 79 7.76 -5.04 13.71
N LEU A 80 8.18 -4.31 12.67
CA LEU A 80 9.31 -4.70 11.83
C LEU A 80 10.61 -4.76 12.63
N GLU A 81 10.90 -3.73 13.43
CA GLU A 81 12.06 -3.70 14.32
C GLU A 81 12.02 -4.91 15.24
N THR A 82 10.93 -5.11 16.00
CA THR A 82 10.82 -6.25 16.92
C THR A 82 11.06 -7.61 16.24
N THR A 83 10.59 -7.77 14.99
CA THR A 83 10.68 -9.03 14.26
C THR A 83 12.06 -9.24 13.61
N LEU A 84 12.67 -8.18 13.09
CA LEU A 84 13.92 -8.27 12.31
C LEU A 84 15.16 -7.87 13.10
N MET A 85 15.05 -7.23 14.27
CA MET A 85 16.21 -6.67 14.97
C MET A 85 17.21 -7.75 15.37
N ASN A 86 16.73 -8.93 15.77
CA ASN A 86 17.61 -10.05 16.09
C ASN A 86 18.44 -10.48 14.86
N GLN A 87 17.81 -10.55 13.69
CA GLN A 87 18.49 -10.89 12.44
C GLN A 87 19.46 -9.80 11.98
N LEU A 88 19.13 -8.53 12.22
CA LEU A 88 19.99 -7.39 11.92
C LEU A 88 21.22 -7.35 12.81
N ASN A 89 21.08 -7.70 14.10
CA ASN A 89 22.19 -7.83 15.05
C ASN A 89 23.14 -8.97 14.64
N ASP A 90 22.59 -10.11 14.19
CA ASP A 90 23.40 -11.24 13.72
C ASP A 90 24.22 -10.91 12.46
N VAL A 91 23.76 -9.95 11.65
CA VAL A 91 24.45 -9.47 10.43
C VAL A 91 25.37 -8.27 10.73
N GLY A 92 25.42 -7.79 11.97
CA GLY A 92 26.32 -6.71 12.42
C GLY A 92 25.91 -5.31 11.96
N VAL A 93 24.62 -5.08 11.69
CA VAL A 93 24.12 -3.77 11.23
C VAL A 93 23.95 -2.76 12.39
N CYS A 94 23.85 -3.25 13.63
CA CYS A 94 23.65 -2.44 14.81
C CYS A 94 24.72 -2.77 15.87
N GLU A 95 25.81 -2.00 15.87
CA GLU A 95 26.78 -1.88 16.98
C GLU A 95 26.51 -0.61 17.81
#